data_AF-K0HUM3-F1
#
_entry.id   AF-K0HUM3-F1
#
_cell.length_a   1.000
_cell.length_b   1.000
_cell.length_c   1.000
_cell.angle_alpha   90.00
_cell.angle_beta   90.00
_cell.angle_gamma   90.00
#
_symmetry.space_group_name_H-M   'P 1'
#
loop_
_entity.id
_entity.type
_entity.pdbx_description
1 polymer ?
#
loop_
_entity_poly.entity_id
_entity_poly.type
_entity_poly.pdbx_seq_one_letter_code
_entity_poly.pdbx_strand_id
1 'polypeptide(L)'
;MKKKKTGANSVLEYTPSNVLEAATQAAYKAFAHYQAPDHLLDVCTACCMNAELEREMRHLPLRQLTQRHFYEYNDSAKSQVQPAREIKYLAPRLLELLAEGARLHHSTELYLDRLGRCEPGSFSATEQAALQGFALAYFAQGLEQWPAASDSLFQGDNAFSILLMWAYARVPLEPLLQHWLECESDASTLNFVDACYWDYVWYSNQMGNAFATDEVEYKRTMEEWLNRPATKARWTEKLMRLVDAGPASSWLPAGAVDHHCYPLPERITAVFDAMAA
;
A
#
# COMPACT_ATOMS: atom_id res chain seq x y z
N MET A 1 -27.75 50.84 -14.54
CA MET A 1 -28.03 49.51 -13.96
C MET A 1 -26.86 48.58 -14.25
N LYS A 2 -25.90 48.45 -13.32
CA LYS A 2 -24.79 47.49 -13.41
C LYS A 2 -25.04 46.40 -12.38
N LYS A 3 -25.44 45.21 -12.82
CA LYS A 3 -25.55 44.03 -11.95
C LYS A 3 -24.13 43.49 -11.67
N LYS A 4 -23.68 43.64 -10.43
CA LYS A 4 -22.54 42.93 -9.85
C LYS A 4 -22.86 41.43 -9.84
N LYS A 5 -22.07 40.62 -10.54
CA LYS A 5 -22.04 39.17 -10.34
C LYS A 5 -21.13 38.88 -9.15
N THR A 6 -21.74 38.38 -8.09
CA THR A 6 -21.09 37.89 -6.87
C THR A 6 -20.30 36.64 -7.22
N GLY A 7 -19.00 36.63 -6.91
CA GLY A 7 -18.16 35.44 -7.00
C GLY A 7 -18.54 34.45 -5.90
N ALA A 8 -18.85 33.22 -6.29
CA ALA A 8 -18.94 32.11 -5.38
C ALA A 8 -17.52 31.58 -5.14
N ASN A 9 -17.06 31.69 -3.89
CA ASN A 9 -15.93 30.93 -3.37
C ASN A 9 -16.29 29.45 -3.43
N SER A 10 -15.66 28.69 -4.33
CA SER A 10 -15.67 27.24 -4.25
C SER A 10 -14.71 26.83 -3.14
N VAL A 11 -15.27 26.42 -2.00
CA VAL A 11 -14.56 25.62 -1.02
C VAL A 11 -14.17 24.33 -1.75
N LEU A 12 -12.87 24.08 -1.91
CA LEU A 12 -12.37 22.81 -2.43
C LEU A 12 -12.80 21.73 -1.45
N GLU A 13 -13.84 20.97 -1.80
CA GLU A 13 -14.18 19.74 -1.10
C GLU A 13 -12.98 18.80 -1.17
N TYR A 14 -12.54 18.35 0.00
CA TYR A 14 -11.41 17.44 0.17
C TYR A 14 -11.87 16.03 -0.20
N THR A 15 -11.57 15.58 -1.41
CA THR A 15 -11.83 14.21 -1.85
C THR A 15 -10.56 13.37 -1.71
N PRO A 16 -10.62 12.12 -1.21
CA PRO A 16 -9.45 11.25 -1.03
C PRO A 16 -8.56 11.13 -2.28
N SER A 17 -9.15 11.09 -3.48
CA SER A 17 -8.43 11.08 -4.76
C SER A 17 -7.47 12.26 -4.94
N ASN A 18 -7.80 13.43 -4.38
CA ASN A 18 -6.98 14.64 -4.48
C ASN A 18 -5.76 14.59 -3.55
N VAL A 19 -5.84 13.79 -2.47
CA VAL A 19 -4.76 13.62 -1.49
C VAL A 19 -3.67 12.73 -2.04
N LEU A 20 -4.05 11.57 -2.60
CA LEU A 20 -3.10 10.66 -3.22
C LEU A 20 -2.43 11.31 -4.44
N GLU A 21 -3.19 12.03 -5.27
CA GLU A 21 -2.61 12.80 -6.37
C GLU A 21 -1.60 13.85 -5.88
N ALA A 22 -1.94 14.62 -4.83
CA ALA A 22 -1.02 15.58 -4.25
C ALA A 22 0.25 14.90 -3.69
N ALA A 23 0.12 13.73 -3.06
CA ALA A 23 1.25 12.96 -2.57
C ALA A 23 2.13 12.42 -3.70
N THR A 24 1.52 12.00 -4.82
CA THR A 24 2.25 11.63 -6.05
C THR A 24 3.07 12.82 -6.58
N GLN A 25 2.48 14.02 -6.65
CA GLN A 25 3.23 15.21 -7.07
C GLN A 25 4.34 15.59 -6.08
N ALA A 26 4.11 15.40 -4.78
CA ALA A 26 5.13 15.61 -3.75
C ALA A 26 6.32 14.64 -3.93
N ALA A 27 6.07 13.38 -4.27
CA ALA A 27 7.12 12.42 -4.63
C ALA A 27 7.91 12.90 -5.85
N TYR A 28 7.25 13.27 -6.96
CA TYR A 28 7.93 13.83 -8.13
C TYR A 28 8.84 15.01 -7.78
N LYS A 29 8.35 15.93 -6.93
CA LYS A 29 9.13 17.08 -6.48
C LYS A 29 10.34 16.69 -5.64
N ALA A 30 10.20 15.75 -4.70
CA ALA A 30 11.27 15.32 -3.81
C ALA A 30 12.44 14.66 -4.58
N PHE A 31 12.11 13.90 -5.63
CA PHE A 31 13.09 13.16 -6.43
C PHE A 31 13.48 13.87 -7.76
N ALA A 32 13.00 15.08 -8.01
CA ALA A 32 13.16 15.77 -9.31
C ALA A 32 14.61 16.02 -9.77
N HIS A 33 15.57 15.98 -8.85
CA HIS A 33 16.97 16.29 -9.13
C HIS A 33 17.78 15.09 -9.63
N TYR A 34 17.26 13.87 -9.49
CA TYR A 34 17.92 12.66 -10.00
C TYR A 34 17.82 12.58 -11.52
N GLN A 35 18.91 12.19 -12.16
CA GLN A 35 19.00 12.04 -13.60
C GLN A 35 18.72 10.59 -13.99
N ALA A 36 18.30 10.40 -15.24
CA ALA A 36 18.15 9.07 -15.82
C ALA A 36 19.46 8.27 -15.73
N PRO A 37 19.41 6.96 -15.41
CA PRO A 37 20.61 6.12 -15.38
C PRO A 37 21.31 6.08 -16.73
N ASP A 38 22.63 6.30 -16.72
CA ASP A 38 23.50 6.30 -17.90
C ASP A 38 24.17 4.93 -18.17
N HIS A 39 24.03 3.99 -17.23
CA HIS A 39 24.53 2.62 -17.27
C HIS A 39 23.36 1.63 -17.25
N LEU A 40 23.65 0.36 -17.53
CA LEU A 40 22.66 -0.71 -17.43
C LEU A 40 22.02 -0.72 -16.03
N LEU A 41 20.69 -0.80 -15.98
CA LEU A 41 19.96 -0.92 -14.72
C LEU A 41 20.39 -2.19 -13.95
N ASP A 42 20.20 -2.21 -12.62
CA ASP A 42 20.44 -3.41 -11.80
C ASP A 42 19.36 -4.49 -12.01
N VAL A 43 19.44 -5.11 -13.20
CA VAL A 43 18.54 -6.14 -13.71
C VAL A 43 19.33 -7.19 -14.51
N CYS A 44 18.83 -8.43 -14.52
CA CYS A 44 19.30 -9.45 -15.45
C CYS A 44 18.59 -9.32 -16.80
N THR A 45 19.29 -8.82 -17.83
CA THR A 45 18.77 -8.78 -19.21
C THR A 45 18.97 -10.10 -19.98
N ALA A 46 19.67 -11.07 -19.39
CA ALA A 46 19.92 -12.36 -20.04
C ALA A 46 18.70 -13.29 -20.01
N CYS A 47 17.86 -13.22 -18.97
CA CYS A 47 16.71 -14.10 -18.82
C CYS A 47 15.49 -13.50 -18.10
N CYS A 48 15.62 -12.38 -17.37
CA CYS A 48 14.51 -11.89 -16.55
C CYS A 48 13.78 -10.69 -17.17
N MET A 49 14.53 -9.69 -17.65
CA MET A 49 13.97 -8.47 -18.25
C MET A 49 14.38 -8.38 -19.72
N ASN A 50 13.46 -7.97 -20.59
CA ASN A 50 13.80 -7.69 -21.97
C ASN A 50 14.81 -6.53 -22.07
N ALA A 51 15.92 -6.72 -22.80
CA ALA A 51 16.97 -5.70 -22.95
C ALA A 51 16.49 -4.42 -23.65
N GLU A 52 15.46 -4.48 -24.49
CA GLU A 52 14.85 -3.30 -25.09
C GLU A 52 14.04 -2.50 -24.06
N LEU A 53 13.28 -3.17 -23.18
CA LEU A 53 12.57 -2.51 -22.08
C LEU A 53 13.53 -1.87 -21.09
N GLU A 54 14.65 -2.53 -20.77
CA GLU A 54 15.71 -1.94 -19.95
C GLU A 54 16.21 -0.64 -20.58
N ARG A 55 16.51 -0.68 -21.87
CA ARG A 55 16.96 0.50 -22.61
C ARG A 55 15.90 1.59 -22.61
N GLU A 56 14.63 1.25 -22.81
CA GLU A 56 13.52 2.20 -22.75
C GLU A 56 13.43 2.89 -21.38
N MET A 57 13.57 2.14 -20.27
CA MET A 57 13.57 2.71 -18.91
C MET A 57 14.65 3.77 -18.68
N ARG A 58 15.77 3.70 -19.39
CA ARG A 58 16.86 4.68 -19.30
C ARG A 58 16.72 5.88 -20.22
N HIS A 59 16.00 5.76 -21.33
CA HIS A 59 16.00 6.77 -22.39
C HIS A 59 14.65 7.45 -22.61
N LEU A 60 13.55 6.78 -22.28
CA LEU A 60 12.23 7.42 -22.36
C LEU A 60 12.07 8.43 -21.22
N PRO A 61 11.32 9.52 -21.45
CA PRO A 61 10.88 10.40 -20.36
C PRO A 61 10.22 9.56 -19.26
N LEU A 62 10.57 9.82 -18.00
CA LEU A 62 10.13 9.03 -16.84
C LEU A 62 8.61 8.76 -16.82
N ARG A 63 7.79 9.75 -17.19
CA ARG A 63 6.32 9.64 -17.25
C ARG A 63 5.78 8.74 -18.37
N GLN A 64 6.60 8.38 -19.34
CA GLN A 64 6.22 7.46 -20.42
C GLN A 64 6.47 5.99 -20.05
N LEU A 65 7.17 5.72 -18.95
CA LEU A 65 7.36 4.35 -18.47
C LEU A 65 6.01 3.78 -18.00
N THR A 66 5.76 2.53 -18.35
CA THR A 66 4.46 1.87 -18.16
C THR A 66 4.54 0.78 -17.10
N GLN A 67 3.38 0.24 -16.70
CA GLN A 67 3.29 -0.94 -15.85
C GLN A 67 4.22 -2.08 -16.30
N ARG A 68 4.29 -2.37 -17.60
CA ARG A 68 5.14 -3.45 -18.13
C ARG A 68 6.62 -3.25 -17.81
N HIS A 69 7.10 -2.00 -17.91
CA HIS A 69 8.49 -1.68 -17.60
C HIS A 69 8.81 -2.02 -16.14
N PHE A 70 7.97 -1.54 -15.21
CA PHE A 70 8.16 -1.77 -13.79
C PHE A 70 7.89 -3.19 -13.34
N TYR A 71 6.96 -3.90 -13.98
CA TYR A 71 6.70 -5.31 -13.71
C TYR A 71 7.94 -6.17 -14.02
N GLU A 72 8.50 -6.08 -15.23
CA GLU A 72 9.71 -6.84 -15.58
C GLU A 72 10.94 -6.37 -14.78
N TYR A 73 11.05 -5.06 -14.50
CA TYR A 73 12.10 -4.51 -13.65
C TYR A 73 12.04 -5.06 -12.23
N ASN A 74 10.86 -5.08 -11.60
CA ASN A 74 10.73 -5.60 -10.23
C ASN A 74 10.85 -7.12 -10.17
N ASP A 75 10.38 -7.86 -11.17
CA ASP A 75 10.51 -9.33 -11.21
C ASP A 75 11.94 -9.79 -11.58
N SER A 76 12.82 -8.89 -12.02
CA SER A 76 14.15 -9.29 -12.47
C SER A 76 15.04 -9.80 -11.34
N ALA A 77 15.94 -10.74 -11.67
CA ALA A 77 17.12 -10.96 -10.82
C ALA A 77 17.88 -9.63 -10.68
N LYS A 78 18.33 -9.35 -9.45
CA LYS A 78 18.86 -8.05 -9.01
C LYS A 78 19.87 -8.24 -7.89
N SER A 79 20.69 -7.23 -7.64
CA SER A 79 21.66 -7.24 -6.54
C SER A 79 20.96 -7.19 -5.17
N GLN A 80 21.61 -7.74 -4.14
CA GLN A 80 21.08 -7.69 -2.77
C GLN A 80 20.96 -6.25 -2.25
N VAL A 81 21.96 -5.42 -2.57
CA VAL A 81 21.94 -3.98 -2.32
C VAL A 81 21.63 -3.26 -3.62
N GLN A 82 20.66 -2.36 -3.59
CA GLN A 82 20.16 -1.64 -4.76
C GLN A 82 20.87 -0.29 -4.95
N PRO A 83 21.16 0.10 -6.20
CA PRO A 83 21.80 1.38 -6.50
C PRO A 83 20.84 2.55 -6.23
N ALA A 84 21.06 3.28 -5.13
CA ALA A 84 20.14 4.32 -4.67
C ALA A 84 19.80 5.37 -5.74
N ARG A 85 20.76 5.79 -6.58
CA ARG A 85 20.50 6.79 -7.65
C ARG A 85 19.46 6.31 -8.67
N GLU A 86 19.55 5.04 -9.08
CA GLU A 86 18.60 4.40 -10.00
C GLU A 86 17.22 4.36 -9.37
N ILE A 87 17.13 3.82 -8.16
CA ILE A 87 15.88 3.69 -7.42
C ILE A 87 15.21 5.05 -7.22
N LYS A 88 15.98 6.07 -6.84
CA LYS A 88 15.49 7.42 -6.59
C LYS A 88 15.01 8.12 -7.86
N TYR A 89 15.64 7.88 -9.02
CA TYR A 89 15.14 8.36 -10.30
C TYR A 89 13.80 7.70 -10.67
N LEU A 90 13.67 6.39 -10.47
CA LEU A 90 12.50 5.61 -10.87
C LEU A 90 11.32 5.71 -9.90
N ALA A 91 11.59 6.00 -8.62
CA ALA A 91 10.59 5.96 -7.54
C ALA A 91 9.32 6.79 -7.82
N PRO A 92 9.36 8.04 -8.30
CA PRO A 92 8.14 8.82 -8.52
C PRO A 92 7.17 8.18 -9.50
N ARG A 93 7.69 7.56 -10.58
CA ARG A 93 6.82 6.89 -11.56
C ARG A 93 6.33 5.54 -11.05
N LEU A 94 7.15 4.81 -10.29
CA LEU A 94 6.70 3.58 -9.62
C LEU A 94 5.51 3.89 -8.70
N LEU A 95 5.61 4.94 -7.88
CA LEU A 95 4.55 5.36 -6.97
C LEU A 95 3.32 5.90 -7.73
N GLU A 96 3.51 6.66 -8.80
CA GLU A 96 2.39 7.11 -9.65
C GLU A 96 1.63 5.91 -10.24
N LEU A 97 2.32 4.93 -10.81
CA LEU A 97 1.70 3.71 -11.33
C LEU A 97 1.00 2.91 -10.23
N LEU A 98 1.57 2.86 -9.02
CA LEU A 98 0.93 2.23 -7.86
C LEU A 98 -0.40 2.94 -7.52
N ALA A 99 -0.42 4.27 -7.51
CA ALA A 99 -1.65 5.06 -7.32
C ALA A 99 -2.66 4.89 -8.46
N GLU A 100 -2.21 4.54 -9.67
CA GLU A 100 -3.06 4.19 -10.82
C GLU A 100 -3.61 2.74 -10.74
N GLY A 101 -3.28 1.97 -9.70
CA GLY A 101 -3.71 0.58 -9.55
C GLY A 101 -2.95 -0.40 -10.44
N ALA A 102 -1.74 -0.03 -10.89
CA ALA A 102 -0.94 -0.88 -11.75
C ALA A 102 -0.40 -2.11 -11.02
N ARG A 103 -0.36 -3.25 -11.70
CA ARG A 103 0.31 -4.45 -11.22
C ARG A 103 1.81 -4.36 -11.48
N LEU A 104 2.62 -4.18 -10.43
CA LEU A 104 4.04 -3.82 -10.55
C LEU A 104 5.02 -4.95 -10.21
N HIS A 105 4.53 -6.13 -9.83
CA HIS A 105 5.31 -7.34 -9.54
C HIS A 105 4.34 -8.54 -9.52
N HIS A 106 4.85 -9.77 -9.53
CA HIS A 106 3.99 -10.95 -9.39
C HIS A 106 3.27 -11.03 -8.03
N SER A 107 3.92 -10.53 -6.97
CA SER A 107 3.43 -10.49 -5.58
C SER A 107 3.46 -9.08 -5.00
N THR A 108 2.35 -8.63 -4.43
CA THR A 108 2.11 -7.25 -3.95
C THR A 108 3.05 -6.83 -2.85
N GLU A 109 3.40 -7.72 -1.94
CA GLU A 109 4.31 -7.49 -0.83
C GLU A 109 5.71 -7.04 -1.29
N LEU A 110 6.08 -7.34 -2.54
CA LEU A 110 7.41 -7.09 -3.08
C LEU A 110 7.46 -5.94 -4.09
N TYR A 111 6.36 -5.21 -4.32
CA TYR A 111 6.31 -4.11 -5.31
C TYR A 111 7.38 -3.05 -5.07
N LEU A 112 7.70 -2.81 -3.81
CA LEU A 112 8.58 -1.74 -3.35
C LEU A 112 9.86 -2.26 -2.68
N ASP A 113 10.14 -3.56 -2.76
CA ASP A 113 11.32 -4.20 -2.17
C ASP A 113 12.64 -3.53 -2.59
N ARG A 114 12.73 -3.05 -3.83
CA ARG A 114 13.91 -2.32 -4.31
C ARG A 114 14.19 -1.02 -3.55
N LEU A 115 13.17 -0.34 -3.02
CA LEU A 115 13.34 0.86 -2.19
C LEU A 115 14.07 0.53 -0.89
N GLY A 116 13.66 -0.53 -0.20
CA GLY A 116 14.24 -0.89 1.10
C GLY A 116 15.58 -1.60 1.04
N ARG A 117 16.02 -2.03 -0.15
CA ARG A 117 17.35 -2.60 -0.39
C ARG A 117 18.43 -1.57 -0.72
N CYS A 118 18.09 -0.29 -0.77
CA CYS A 118 19.10 0.77 -0.83
C CYS A 118 19.88 0.82 0.49
N GLU A 119 21.16 1.23 0.44
CA GLU A 119 21.98 1.40 1.64
C GLU A 119 21.28 2.29 2.69
N PRO A 120 21.33 1.96 3.99
CA PRO A 120 20.77 2.79 5.05
C PRO A 120 21.29 4.23 4.99
N GLY A 121 20.40 5.20 5.17
CA GLY A 121 20.73 6.62 5.05
C GLY A 121 20.88 7.13 3.62
N SER A 122 20.62 6.30 2.60
CA SER A 122 20.62 6.74 1.21
C SER A 122 19.59 7.82 0.94
N PHE A 123 18.44 7.81 1.61
CA PHE A 123 17.35 8.76 1.42
C PHE A 123 17.48 9.98 2.35
N SER A 124 17.26 11.17 1.79
CA SER A 124 17.18 12.40 2.59
C SER A 124 15.90 12.47 3.40
N ALA A 125 15.86 13.34 4.42
CA ALA A 125 14.65 13.57 5.21
C ALA A 125 13.45 14.01 4.35
N THR A 126 13.69 14.80 3.29
CA THR A 126 12.62 15.22 2.36
C THR A 126 12.09 14.06 1.54
N GLU A 127 12.95 13.16 1.09
CA GLU A 127 12.55 11.97 0.33
C GLU A 127 11.81 10.97 1.22
N GLN A 128 12.28 10.75 2.44
CA GLN A 128 11.60 9.92 3.43
C GLN A 128 10.21 10.48 3.77
N ALA A 129 10.10 11.79 3.97
CA ALA A 129 8.81 12.44 4.23
C ALA A 129 7.86 12.31 3.03
N ALA A 130 8.36 12.39 1.80
CA ALA A 130 7.55 12.18 0.60
C ALA A 130 7.06 10.73 0.48
N LEU A 131 7.93 9.75 0.75
CA LEU A 131 7.56 8.33 0.78
C LEU A 131 6.52 8.05 1.87
N GLN A 132 6.72 8.56 3.08
CA GLN A 132 5.78 8.40 4.19
C GLN A 132 4.41 9.02 3.88
N GLY A 133 4.41 10.23 3.32
CA GLY A 133 3.18 10.94 2.94
C GLY A 133 2.41 10.21 1.85
N PHE A 134 3.12 9.69 0.84
CA PHE A 134 2.52 8.85 -0.19
C PHE A 134 1.96 7.55 0.40
N ALA A 135 2.73 6.85 1.22
CA ALA A 135 2.29 5.59 1.84
C ALA A 135 1.02 5.76 2.67
N LEU A 136 0.94 6.84 3.46
CA LEU A 136 -0.25 7.18 4.23
C LEU A 136 -1.44 7.49 3.32
N ALA A 137 -1.27 8.31 2.29
CA ALA A 137 -2.36 8.67 1.37
C ALA A 137 -2.88 7.45 0.59
N TYR A 138 -1.98 6.59 0.11
CA TYR A 138 -2.32 5.37 -0.61
C TYR A 138 -3.07 4.40 0.30
N PHE A 139 -2.56 4.15 1.50
CA PHE A 139 -3.18 3.22 2.45
C PHE A 139 -4.55 3.72 2.89
N ALA A 140 -4.67 5.02 3.26
CA ALA A 140 -5.94 5.64 3.62
C ALA A 140 -6.99 5.51 2.51
N GLN A 141 -6.62 5.79 1.26
CA GLN A 141 -7.56 5.69 0.14
C GLN A 141 -7.96 4.23 -0.15
N GLY A 142 -7.05 3.27 0.02
CA GLY A 142 -7.35 1.85 -0.16
C GLY A 142 -8.27 1.30 0.93
N LEU A 143 -8.13 1.73 2.18
CA LEU A 143 -9.01 1.31 3.29
C LEU A 143 -10.48 1.69 3.11
N GLU A 144 -10.76 2.72 2.31
CA GLU A 144 -12.11 3.15 1.97
C GLU A 144 -12.73 2.32 0.83
N GLN A 145 -11.99 1.37 0.26
CA GLN A 145 -12.46 0.50 -0.82
C GLN A 145 -12.78 -0.89 -0.24
N TRP A 146 -14.06 -1.22 -0.18
CA TRP A 146 -14.53 -2.54 0.24
C TRP A 146 -15.71 -3.02 -0.62
N PRO A 147 -15.69 -4.30 -1.07
CA PRO A 147 -14.55 -5.20 -1.06
C PRO A 147 -13.44 -4.69 -2.00
N ALA A 148 -12.18 -5.03 -1.71
CA ALA A 148 -11.08 -4.77 -2.63
C ALA A 148 -11.27 -5.65 -3.87
N ALA A 149 -11.76 -5.07 -4.97
CA ALA A 149 -11.82 -5.75 -6.26
C ALA A 149 -10.43 -5.77 -6.91
N SER A 150 -10.22 -6.59 -7.94
CA SER A 150 -8.92 -6.68 -8.62
C SER A 150 -8.50 -5.38 -9.32
N ASP A 151 -9.45 -4.48 -9.58
CA ASP A 151 -9.24 -3.14 -10.13
C ASP A 151 -9.23 -2.04 -9.05
N SER A 152 -9.35 -2.41 -7.77
CA SER A 152 -9.18 -1.50 -6.63
C SER A 152 -7.70 -1.15 -6.43
N LEU A 153 -7.41 -0.15 -5.59
CA LEU A 153 -6.04 0.22 -5.26
C LEU A 153 -5.25 -0.96 -4.67
N PHE A 154 -5.85 -1.74 -3.78
CA PHE A 154 -5.21 -2.92 -3.19
C PHE A 154 -5.23 -4.14 -4.14
N GLN A 155 -5.83 -4.03 -5.33
CA GLN A 155 -5.83 -5.06 -6.38
C GLN A 155 -6.34 -6.43 -5.91
N GLY A 156 -7.21 -6.45 -4.90
CA GLY A 156 -7.76 -7.66 -4.31
C GLY A 156 -6.91 -8.30 -3.22
N ASP A 157 -5.75 -7.74 -2.90
CA ASP A 157 -4.96 -8.14 -1.73
C ASP A 157 -5.50 -7.51 -0.44
N ASN A 158 -5.18 -8.15 0.68
CA ASN A 158 -5.59 -7.69 2.00
C ASN A 158 -4.67 -6.56 2.52
N ALA A 159 -5.17 -5.77 3.47
CA ALA A 159 -4.45 -4.61 3.99
C ALA A 159 -3.13 -4.94 4.74
N PHE A 160 -2.94 -6.16 5.26
CA PHE A 160 -1.67 -6.57 5.90
C PHE A 160 -0.60 -6.85 4.85
N SER A 161 -0.93 -7.45 3.69
CA SER A 161 0.00 -7.54 2.55
C SER A 161 0.46 -6.15 2.07
N ILE A 162 -0.44 -5.16 2.08
CA ILE A 162 -0.08 -3.76 1.75
C ILE A 162 0.86 -3.16 2.80
N LEU A 163 0.64 -3.41 4.09
CA LEU A 163 1.57 -2.96 5.13
C LEU A 163 2.93 -3.64 4.99
N LEU A 164 2.97 -4.92 4.62
CA LEU A 164 4.21 -5.64 4.36
C LEU A 164 4.97 -5.05 3.16
N MET A 165 4.26 -4.67 2.08
CA MET A 165 4.86 -3.92 0.95
C MET A 165 5.57 -2.64 1.42
N TRP A 166 4.95 -1.87 2.33
CA TRP A 166 5.58 -0.67 2.90
C TRP A 166 6.73 -0.99 3.86
N ALA A 167 6.65 -2.11 4.59
CA ALA A 167 7.75 -2.58 5.43
C ALA A 167 8.98 -2.94 4.58
N TYR A 168 8.78 -3.63 3.46
CA TYR A 168 9.81 -3.91 2.46
C TYR A 168 10.41 -2.63 1.85
N ALA A 169 9.63 -1.56 1.73
CA ALA A 169 10.13 -0.24 1.33
C ALA A 169 10.89 0.51 2.45
N ARG A 170 10.98 -0.07 3.66
CA ARG A 170 11.49 0.54 4.90
C ARG A 170 10.77 1.84 5.26
N VAL A 171 9.48 1.94 4.93
CA VAL A 171 8.62 3.03 5.38
C VAL A 171 8.09 2.70 6.79
N PRO A 172 8.20 3.63 7.76
CA PRO A 172 7.62 3.43 9.09
C PRO A 172 6.11 3.14 9.04
N LEU A 173 5.70 2.05 9.70
CA LEU A 173 4.30 1.61 9.71
C LEU A 173 3.44 2.31 10.75
N GLU A 174 4.01 2.82 11.84
CA GLU A 174 3.24 3.42 12.95
C GLU A 174 2.24 4.51 12.47
N PRO A 175 2.59 5.43 11.55
CA PRO A 175 1.62 6.41 11.06
C PRO A 175 0.45 5.78 10.27
N LEU A 176 0.68 4.69 9.53
CA LEU A 176 -0.35 3.98 8.77
C LEU A 176 -1.27 3.21 9.74
N LEU A 177 -0.69 2.53 10.72
CA LEU A 177 -1.42 1.79 11.75
C LEU A 177 -2.26 2.71 12.62
N GLN A 178 -1.72 3.87 13.03
CA GLN A 178 -2.45 4.87 13.80
C GLN A 178 -3.63 5.43 13.00
N HIS A 179 -3.41 5.78 11.72
CA HIS A 179 -4.49 6.24 10.85
C HIS A 179 -5.61 5.20 10.72
N TRP A 180 -5.26 3.92 10.55
CA TRP A 180 -6.25 2.86 10.43
C TRP A 180 -7.09 2.69 11.70
N LEU A 181 -6.43 2.80 12.85
CA LEU A 181 -7.10 2.72 14.15
C LEU A 181 -8.11 3.86 14.35
N GLU A 182 -7.76 5.06 13.90
CA GLU A 182 -8.58 6.28 13.96
C GLU A 182 -9.66 6.35 12.87
N CYS A 183 -9.52 5.60 11.78
CA CYS A 183 -10.48 5.63 10.68
C CYS A 183 -11.78 4.92 11.06
N GLU A 184 -12.89 5.66 11.03
CA GLU A 184 -14.20 5.22 11.52
C GLU A 184 -15.10 4.55 10.47
N SER A 185 -14.63 4.42 9.22
CA SER A 185 -15.46 3.85 8.16
C SER A 185 -15.68 2.35 8.34
N ASP A 186 -16.84 1.87 7.90
CA ASP A 186 -17.15 0.44 7.87
C ASP A 186 -16.18 -0.30 6.93
N ALA A 187 -15.86 0.30 5.78
CA ALA A 187 -14.90 -0.24 4.82
C ALA A 187 -13.52 -0.48 5.45
N SER A 188 -13.03 0.48 6.25
CA SER A 188 -11.77 0.35 6.99
C SER A 188 -11.82 -0.78 8.02
N THR A 189 -12.95 -0.92 8.74
CA THR A 189 -13.14 -2.01 9.71
C THR A 189 -13.25 -3.38 9.03
N LEU A 190 -13.89 -3.45 7.87
CA LEU A 190 -14.00 -4.69 7.08
C LEU A 190 -12.66 -5.11 6.48
N ASN A 191 -11.87 -4.16 5.99
CA ASN A 191 -10.48 -4.40 5.60
C ASN A 191 -9.67 -4.98 6.76
N PHE A 192 -9.91 -4.52 8.00
CA PHE A 192 -9.23 -5.06 9.18
C PHE A 192 -9.67 -6.49 9.47
N VAL A 193 -10.97 -6.78 9.41
CA VAL A 193 -11.50 -8.15 9.58
C VAL A 193 -10.89 -9.09 8.55
N ASP A 194 -10.83 -8.68 7.28
CA ASP A 194 -10.29 -9.49 6.20
C ASP A 194 -8.80 -9.82 6.43
N ALA A 195 -7.98 -8.78 6.61
CA ALA A 195 -6.54 -8.95 6.79
C ALA A 195 -6.19 -9.69 8.09
N CYS A 196 -6.83 -9.33 9.20
CA CYS A 196 -6.58 -9.97 10.50
C CYS A 196 -7.00 -11.44 10.49
N TYR A 197 -8.12 -11.78 9.84
CA TYR A 197 -8.55 -13.17 9.76
C TYR A 197 -7.49 -14.03 9.05
N TRP A 198 -7.06 -13.61 7.85
CA TRP A 198 -6.16 -14.40 7.01
C TRP A 198 -4.71 -14.42 7.49
N ASP A 199 -4.18 -13.28 7.91
CA ASP A 199 -2.75 -13.14 8.16
C ASP A 199 -2.39 -13.19 9.65
N TYR A 200 -3.38 -13.33 10.54
CA TYR A 200 -3.16 -13.40 12.00
C TYR A 200 -3.95 -14.52 12.67
N VAL A 201 -5.29 -14.49 12.61
CA VAL A 201 -6.15 -15.48 13.30
C VAL A 201 -5.94 -16.87 12.72
N TRP A 202 -5.90 -17.00 11.39
CA TRP A 202 -5.61 -18.26 10.71
C TRP A 202 -4.30 -18.91 11.15
N TYR A 203 -3.33 -18.09 11.54
CA TYR A 203 -2.01 -18.47 12.01
C TYR A 203 -1.93 -18.54 13.55
N SER A 204 -3.05 -18.80 14.22
CA SER A 204 -3.11 -18.95 15.69
C SER A 204 -2.63 -17.70 16.44
N ASN A 205 -3.06 -16.52 15.99
CA ASN A 205 -2.71 -15.23 16.56
C ASN A 205 -1.20 -14.92 16.50
N GLN A 206 -0.58 -15.33 15.39
CA GLN A 206 0.79 -14.97 15.01
C GLN A 206 0.76 -14.42 13.59
N MET A 207 1.68 -13.51 13.26
CA MET A 207 1.70 -12.93 11.92
C MET A 207 2.20 -13.95 10.90
N GLY A 208 1.31 -14.34 10.00
CA GLY A 208 1.57 -15.25 8.89
C GLY A 208 1.36 -14.58 7.54
N ASN A 209 2.36 -14.71 6.68
CA ASN A 209 2.33 -14.40 5.25
C ASN A 209 3.59 -15.06 4.65
N ALA A 210 3.51 -15.63 3.45
CA ALA A 210 4.64 -16.33 2.83
C ALA A 210 5.88 -15.42 2.65
N PHE A 211 5.66 -14.14 2.37
CA PHE A 211 6.69 -13.12 2.21
C PHE A 211 7.11 -12.49 3.54
N ALA A 212 6.38 -12.68 4.64
CA ALA A 212 6.78 -12.16 5.94
C ALA A 212 7.85 -13.02 6.65
N THR A 213 8.25 -14.17 6.07
CA THR A 213 9.12 -15.16 6.74
C THR A 213 10.36 -14.52 7.36
N ASP A 214 11.09 -13.73 6.58
CA ASP A 214 12.35 -13.09 6.98
C ASP A 214 12.17 -11.64 7.48
N GLU A 215 10.97 -11.06 7.39
CA GLU A 215 10.67 -9.70 7.86
C GLU A 215 10.29 -9.70 9.36
N VAL A 216 11.28 -9.99 10.20
CA VAL A 216 11.14 -10.09 11.67
C VAL A 216 10.62 -8.79 12.29
N GLU A 217 11.10 -7.64 11.81
CA GLU A 217 10.67 -6.34 12.33
C GLU A 217 9.20 -6.03 11.99
N TYR A 218 8.74 -6.42 10.80
CA TYR A 218 7.33 -6.31 10.42
C TYR A 218 6.46 -7.14 11.36
N LYS A 219 6.77 -8.44 11.50
CA LYS A 219 6.02 -9.34 12.38
C LYS A 219 5.94 -8.81 13.79
N ARG A 220 7.09 -8.42 14.37
CA ARG A 220 7.16 -7.84 15.71
C ARG A 220 6.28 -6.60 15.83
N THR A 221 6.39 -5.66 14.88
CA THR A 221 5.61 -4.41 14.90
C THR A 221 4.11 -4.68 14.85
N MET A 222 3.67 -5.57 13.96
CA MET A 222 2.27 -5.94 13.81
C MET A 222 1.73 -6.68 15.03
N GLU A 223 2.47 -7.66 15.56
CA GLU A 223 2.06 -8.42 16.76
C GLU A 223 2.01 -7.53 18.00
N GLU A 224 3.00 -6.64 18.20
CA GLU A 224 2.98 -5.65 19.28
C GLU A 224 1.78 -4.70 19.16
N TRP A 225 1.47 -4.24 17.94
CA TRP A 225 0.32 -3.38 17.69
C TRP A 225 -1.00 -4.10 17.98
N LEU A 226 -1.20 -5.31 17.44
CA LEU A 226 -2.41 -6.12 17.62
C LEU A 226 -2.63 -6.56 19.07
N ASN A 227 -1.56 -6.77 19.85
CA ASN A 227 -1.65 -7.19 21.25
C ASN A 227 -1.66 -6.04 22.26
N ARG A 228 -1.49 -4.79 21.81
CA ARG A 228 -1.59 -3.62 22.69
C ARG A 228 -3.04 -3.50 23.22
N PRO A 229 -3.27 -3.38 24.54
CA PRO A 229 -4.61 -3.32 25.11
C PRO A 229 -5.49 -2.21 24.52
N ALA A 230 -4.90 -1.04 24.25
CA ALA A 230 -5.62 0.07 23.63
C ALA A 230 -6.06 -0.23 22.19
N THR A 231 -5.22 -0.90 21.41
CA THR A 231 -5.54 -1.31 20.04
C THR A 231 -6.68 -2.33 20.04
N LYS A 232 -6.57 -3.36 20.88
CA LYS A 232 -7.61 -4.38 21.09
C LYS A 232 -8.96 -3.75 21.45
N ALA A 233 -8.98 -2.93 22.50
CA ALA A 233 -10.20 -2.24 22.93
C ALA A 233 -10.84 -1.41 21.82
N ARG A 234 -10.02 -0.70 21.01
CA ARG A 234 -10.51 0.11 19.91
C ARG A 234 -11.08 -0.74 18.76
N TRP A 235 -10.44 -1.85 18.39
CA TRP A 235 -10.99 -2.75 17.38
C TRP A 235 -12.26 -3.45 17.86
N THR A 236 -12.31 -3.89 19.12
CA THR A 236 -13.53 -4.44 19.72
C THR A 236 -14.70 -3.46 19.63
N GLU A 237 -14.50 -2.18 19.95
CA GLU A 237 -15.53 -1.14 19.81
C GLU A 237 -16.01 -0.96 18.36
N LYS A 238 -15.08 -0.93 17.40
CA LYS A 238 -15.39 -0.81 15.96
C LYS A 238 -16.19 -2.03 15.47
N LEU A 239 -15.80 -3.23 15.87
CA LEU A 239 -16.50 -4.46 15.52
C LEU A 239 -17.91 -4.53 16.12
N MET A 240 -18.10 -4.11 17.38
CA MET A 240 -19.44 -4.02 17.98
C MET A 240 -20.35 -3.09 17.18
N ARG A 241 -19.86 -1.88 16.84
CA ARG A 241 -20.64 -0.92 16.03
C ARG A 241 -20.99 -1.49 14.66
N LEU A 242 -20.05 -2.18 14.02
CA LEU A 242 -20.26 -2.83 12.73
C LEU A 242 -21.36 -3.92 12.82
N VAL A 243 -21.33 -4.74 13.86
CA VAL A 243 -22.34 -5.78 14.10
C VAL A 243 -23.71 -5.18 14.40
N ASP A 244 -23.76 -4.14 15.23
CA ASP A 244 -25.02 -3.46 15.60
C ASP A 244 -25.68 -2.77 14.40
N ALA A 245 -24.89 -2.19 13.50
CA ALA A 245 -25.39 -1.58 12.26
C ALA A 245 -25.99 -2.63 11.30
N GLY A 246 -25.48 -3.86 11.36
CA GLY A 246 -25.85 -4.95 10.47
C GLY A 246 -25.28 -4.81 9.05
N PRO A 247 -25.31 -5.89 8.25
CA PRO A 247 -24.67 -5.91 6.95
C PRO A 247 -25.33 -4.94 5.95
N ALA A 248 -24.55 -4.01 5.39
CA ALA A 248 -24.96 -3.22 4.24
C ALA A 248 -24.84 -4.04 2.94
N SER A 249 -25.60 -3.68 1.90
CA SER A 249 -25.52 -4.34 0.59
C SER A 249 -24.14 -4.23 -0.06
N SER A 250 -23.33 -3.24 0.32
CA SER A 250 -21.95 -3.03 -0.13
C SER A 250 -20.93 -3.96 0.55
N TRP A 251 -21.29 -4.63 1.66
CA TRP A 251 -20.34 -5.47 2.40
C TRP A 251 -20.20 -6.88 1.84
N LEU A 252 -21.16 -7.32 1.01
CA LEU A 252 -21.22 -8.68 0.48
C LEU A 252 -20.41 -8.77 -0.82
N PRO A 253 -19.32 -9.57 -0.86
CA PRO A 253 -18.56 -9.74 -2.09
C PRO A 253 -19.37 -10.49 -3.16
N ALA A 254 -19.29 -10.04 -4.40
CA ALA A 254 -19.81 -10.78 -5.53
C ALA A 254 -18.84 -11.92 -5.90
N GLY A 255 -19.20 -13.16 -5.55
CA GLY A 255 -18.68 -14.37 -6.20
C GLY A 255 -17.19 -14.71 -6.03
N ALA A 256 -16.51 -14.23 -4.99
CA ALA A 256 -15.13 -14.64 -4.70
C ALA A 256 -15.10 -16.06 -4.09
N VAL A 257 -14.33 -16.95 -4.74
CA VAL A 257 -14.39 -18.41 -4.53
C VAL A 257 -13.86 -18.86 -3.17
N ASP A 258 -12.90 -18.11 -2.58
CA ASP A 258 -12.31 -18.44 -1.26
C ASP A 258 -13.20 -18.01 -0.08
N HIS A 259 -13.89 -16.87 -0.23
CA HIS A 259 -14.83 -16.37 0.79
C HIS A 259 -16.10 -17.21 0.94
N HIS A 260 -16.32 -18.22 0.09
CA HIS A 260 -17.43 -19.16 0.25
C HIS A 260 -17.20 -20.16 1.39
N CYS A 261 -15.95 -20.50 1.69
CA CYS A 261 -15.61 -21.42 2.77
C CYS A 261 -15.64 -20.73 4.15
N TYR A 262 -15.34 -19.43 4.19
CA TYR A 262 -15.30 -18.62 5.41
C TYR A 262 -16.09 -17.32 5.20
N PRO A 263 -17.42 -17.35 5.38
CA PRO A 263 -18.27 -16.20 5.15
C PRO A 263 -17.94 -15.07 6.13
N LEU A 264 -18.21 -13.83 5.70
CA LEU A 264 -17.86 -12.62 6.45
C LEU A 264 -18.31 -12.65 7.93
N PRO A 265 -19.53 -13.11 8.31
CA PRO A 265 -19.93 -13.18 9.72
C PRO A 265 -19.04 -14.10 10.58
N GLU A 266 -18.57 -15.22 10.04
CA GLU A 266 -17.64 -16.11 10.75
C GLU A 266 -16.29 -15.43 10.98
N ARG A 267 -15.79 -14.72 9.96
CA ARG A 267 -14.54 -13.97 10.06
C ARG A 267 -14.62 -12.82 11.06
N ILE A 268 -15.73 -12.08 11.06
CA ILE A 268 -16.01 -11.04 12.07
C ILE A 268 -15.96 -11.65 13.48
N THR A 269 -16.60 -12.80 13.68
CA THR A 269 -16.65 -13.47 14.99
C THR A 269 -15.25 -13.89 15.45
N ALA A 270 -14.49 -14.57 14.57
CA ALA A 270 -13.13 -15.03 14.90
C ALA A 270 -12.17 -13.86 15.22
N VAL A 271 -12.26 -12.76 14.46
CA VAL A 271 -11.47 -11.55 14.72
C VAL A 271 -11.92 -10.85 16.00
N PHE A 272 -13.22 -10.79 16.27
CA PHE A 272 -13.74 -10.24 17.52
C PHE A 272 -13.21 -10.99 18.73
N ASP A 273 -13.24 -12.32 18.71
CA ASP A 273 -12.71 -13.17 19.79
C ASP A 273 -11.21 -12.92 20.00
N ALA A 274 -10.43 -12.80 18.92
CA ALA A 274 -8.99 -12.52 19.00
C ALA A 274 -8.68 -11.13 19.60
N MET A 275 -9.53 -10.12 19.32
CA MET A 275 -9.37 -8.77 19.85
C MET A 275 -9.90 -8.62 21.28
N ALA A 276 -10.90 -9.43 21.67
CA ALA A 276 -11.48 -9.40 23.02
C ALA A 276 -10.70 -10.23 24.06
N ALA A 277 -9.82 -11.13 23.62
CA ALA A 277 -8.94 -11.95 24.48
C ALA A 277 -7.79 -11.15 25.09
#